data_AF-A0A817P6N9-F1
#
_entry.id   AF-A0A817P6N9-F1
#
_cell.length_a   1.000
_cell.length_b   1.000
_cell.length_c   1.000
_cell.angle_alpha   90.00
_cell.angle_beta   90.00
_cell.angle_gamma   90.00
#
_symmetry.space_group_name_H-M   'P 1'
#
loop_
_entity.id
_entity.type
_entity.pdbx_description
1 polymer ?
#
loop_
_entity_poly.entity_id
_entity_poly.type
_entity_poly.pdbx_seq_one_letter_code
_entity_poly.pdbx_strand_id
1 'polypeptide(L)'
;MTFINAIDVIQKLEKYVLDDHFQATTKFIVIDVTDLYTMIPCEGALHALMRFLENNSHHGKIGKLSIDAIMRMARLILDTNYFAYDNKYYRQFRGGAMGSAFTQVVANIYMHEWEQDLIQYQAADNGIYGRYIDDIFMATHQNMVAIKIELGRAAEKDINIKINYQIDTCVDFLDVTLLNINGYLKTTLYHKTTAEPYILPYTSDHPRHAHRNIPFAALLRAARLCSDV
;
A
#
# COMPACT_ATOMS: atom_id res chain seq x y z
N MET A 1 2.19 -8.62 -4.79
CA MET A 1 3.59 -8.16 -4.63
C MET A 1 3.54 -6.92 -3.74
N THR A 2 4.02 -7.01 -2.51
CA THR A 2 3.87 -5.94 -1.49
C THR A 2 5.18 -5.17 -1.38
N PHE A 3 5.11 -3.84 -1.28
CA PHE A 3 6.28 -3.03 -0.96
C PHE A 3 6.45 -2.94 0.55
N ILE A 4 7.70 -2.97 1.02
CA ILE A 4 8.00 -2.86 2.46
C ILE A 4 8.24 -1.40 2.87
N ASN A 5 8.89 -0.62 2.01
CA ASN A 5 9.22 0.79 2.22
C ASN A 5 9.70 1.41 0.88
N ALA A 6 10.04 2.70 0.86
CA ALA A 6 10.54 3.34 -0.36
C ALA A 6 11.87 2.76 -0.88
N ILE A 7 12.73 2.22 -0.02
CA ILE A 7 13.99 1.58 -0.49
C ILE A 7 13.67 0.35 -1.33
N ASP A 8 12.68 -0.47 -0.93
CA ASP A 8 12.24 -1.64 -1.72
C ASP A 8 11.66 -1.21 -3.08
N VAL A 9 10.98 -0.06 -3.15
CA VAL A 9 10.48 0.51 -4.42
C VAL A 9 11.65 0.91 -5.32
N ILE A 10 12.64 1.64 -4.77
CA ILE A 10 13.83 2.07 -5.52
C ILE A 10 14.61 0.85 -6.03
N GLN A 11 14.86 -0.15 -5.19
CA GLN A 11 15.57 -1.37 -5.57
C GLN A 11 14.88 -2.12 -6.72
N LYS A 12 13.55 -2.17 -6.72
CA LYS A 12 12.77 -2.79 -7.81
C LYS A 12 12.82 -1.95 -9.09
N LEU A 13 12.82 -0.62 -8.98
CA LEU A 13 12.99 0.27 -10.12
C LEU A 13 14.41 0.21 -10.70
N GLU A 14 15.44 0.19 -9.87
CA GLU A 14 16.83 0.00 -10.30
C GLU A 14 17.00 -1.32 -11.03
N LYS A 15 16.40 -2.41 -10.50
CA LYS A 15 16.37 -3.69 -11.20
C LYS A 15 15.65 -3.60 -12.55
N TYR A 16 14.52 -2.90 -12.61
CA TYR A 16 13.77 -2.68 -13.85
C TYR A 16 14.55 -1.86 -14.89
N VAL A 17 15.40 -0.94 -14.44
CA VAL A 17 16.39 -0.23 -15.29
C VAL A 17 17.49 -1.18 -15.77
N LEU A 18 18.04 -2.01 -14.88
CA LEU A 18 19.10 -2.99 -15.22
C LEU A 18 18.62 -4.06 -16.21
N ASP A 19 17.34 -4.42 -16.14
CA ASP A 19 16.70 -5.38 -17.05
C ASP A 19 16.29 -4.74 -18.40
N ASP A 20 16.71 -3.50 -18.69
CA ASP A 20 16.43 -2.73 -19.93
C ASP A 20 14.94 -2.51 -20.22
N HIS A 21 14.11 -2.53 -19.17
CA HIS A 21 12.67 -2.28 -19.29
C HIS A 21 12.29 -0.81 -19.08
N PHE A 22 13.19 0.00 -18.51
CA PHE A 22 12.94 1.42 -18.24
C PHE A 22 13.24 2.29 -19.47
N GLN A 23 12.24 3.00 -19.96
CA GLN A 23 12.30 3.76 -21.21
C GLN A 23 11.94 5.23 -20.99
N ALA A 24 12.24 6.08 -21.97
CA ALA A 24 11.82 7.49 -21.96
C ALA A 24 10.29 7.66 -21.94
N THR A 25 9.56 6.65 -22.43
CA THR A 25 8.10 6.58 -22.42
C THR A 25 7.52 6.08 -21.10
N THR A 26 8.35 5.53 -20.20
CA THR A 26 7.89 4.97 -18.92
C THR A 26 7.21 6.05 -18.09
N LYS A 27 5.99 5.75 -17.65
CA LYS A 27 5.18 6.56 -16.75
C LYS A 27 5.05 5.84 -15.42
N PHE A 28 4.97 6.64 -14.37
CA PHE A 28 4.63 6.18 -13.03
C PHE A 28 3.15 6.45 -12.77
N ILE A 29 2.53 5.52 -12.06
CA ILE A 29 1.14 5.60 -11.65
C ILE A 29 1.12 5.39 -10.14
N VAL A 30 0.57 6.37 -9.42
CA VAL A 30 0.29 6.25 -7.99
C VAL A 30 -1.21 6.18 -7.83
N ILE A 31 -1.69 5.17 -7.10
CA ILE A 31 -3.11 4.98 -6.81
C ILE A 31 -3.28 5.00 -5.30
N ASP A 32 -4.12 5.92 -4.83
CA ASP A 32 -4.57 6.06 -3.45
C ASP A 32 -5.93 5.38 -3.29
N VAL A 33 -6.03 4.41 -2.38
CA VAL A 33 -7.30 3.75 -2.05
C VAL A 33 -7.94 4.46 -0.87
N THR A 34 -9.02 5.18 -1.13
CA THR A 34 -9.69 6.00 -0.12
C THR A 34 -10.40 5.14 0.92
N ASP A 35 -10.20 5.45 2.21
CA ASP A 35 -10.95 4.89 3.33
C ASP A 35 -10.97 3.35 3.38
N LEU A 36 -9.85 2.72 3.00
CA LEU A 36 -9.76 1.26 2.82
C LEU A 36 -10.34 0.47 4.01
N TYR A 37 -9.92 0.77 5.24
CA TYR A 37 -10.33 0.00 6.42
C TYR A 37 -11.77 0.24 6.84
N THR A 38 -12.34 1.40 6.53
CA THR A 38 -13.69 1.78 6.98
C THR A 38 -14.76 1.47 5.93
N MET A 39 -14.39 1.25 4.67
CA MET A 39 -15.32 1.00 3.57
C MET A 39 -15.51 -0.48 3.22
N ILE A 40 -14.61 -1.39 3.62
CA ILE A 40 -14.77 -2.81 3.31
C ILE A 40 -15.97 -3.40 4.06
N PRO A 41 -16.96 -4.00 3.37
CA PRO A 41 -18.13 -4.59 4.02
C PRO A 41 -17.74 -5.87 4.76
N CYS A 42 -18.23 -6.07 6.00
CA CYS A 42 -17.85 -7.21 6.84
C CYS A 42 -18.10 -8.56 6.15
N GLU A 43 -19.25 -8.75 5.50
CA GLU A 43 -19.54 -9.99 4.77
C GLU A 43 -18.63 -10.19 3.56
N GLY A 44 -18.34 -9.13 2.80
CA GLY A 44 -17.39 -9.20 1.68
C GLY A 44 -15.99 -9.57 2.15
N ALA A 45 -15.55 -8.98 3.27
CA ALA A 45 -14.31 -9.31 3.96
C ALA A 45 -14.24 -10.79 4.38
N LEU A 46 -15.32 -11.31 4.98
CA LEU A 46 -15.40 -12.72 5.38
C LEU A 46 -15.39 -13.66 4.18
N HIS A 47 -16.08 -13.32 3.10
CA HIS A 47 -16.06 -14.12 1.87
C HIS A 47 -14.67 -14.16 1.24
N ALA A 48 -13.97 -13.02 1.16
CA ALA A 48 -12.59 -12.96 0.67
C ALA A 48 -11.65 -13.76 1.57
N LEU A 49 -11.79 -13.64 2.89
CA LEU A 49 -11.03 -14.44 3.85
C LEU A 49 -11.26 -15.95 3.66
N MET A 50 -12.51 -16.37 3.50
CA MET A 50 -12.85 -17.78 3.30
C MET A 50 -12.17 -18.35 2.05
N ARG A 51 -12.31 -17.69 0.89
CA ARG A 51 -11.65 -18.09 -0.36
C ARG A 51 -10.13 -18.13 -0.21
N PHE A 52 -9.56 -17.12 0.42
CA PHE A 52 -8.13 -17.07 0.69
C PHE A 52 -7.66 -18.26 1.54
N LEU A 53 -8.39 -18.58 2.62
CA LEU A 53 -8.06 -19.71 3.48
C LEU A 53 -8.20 -21.05 2.75
N GLU A 54 -9.26 -21.24 1.95
CA GLU A 54 -9.45 -22.46 1.16
C GLU A 54 -8.28 -22.69 0.20
N ASN A 55 -7.87 -21.64 -0.53
CA ASN A 55 -6.76 -21.69 -1.49
C ASN A 55 -5.39 -21.93 -0.86
N ASN A 56 -5.20 -21.57 0.41
CA ASN A 56 -3.91 -21.67 1.11
C ASN A 56 -3.89 -22.74 2.20
N SER A 57 -4.98 -23.50 2.37
CA SER A 57 -5.06 -24.52 3.41
C SER A 57 -4.44 -25.85 2.98
N HIS A 58 -3.90 -26.56 3.96
CA HIS A 58 -3.51 -27.97 3.79
C HIS A 58 -4.51 -28.83 4.56
N HIS A 59 -5.29 -29.64 3.84
CA HIS A 59 -6.37 -30.46 4.41
C HIS A 59 -7.39 -29.65 5.24
N GLY A 60 -7.78 -28.47 4.76
CA GLY A 60 -8.79 -27.61 5.42
C GLY A 60 -8.30 -26.96 6.72
N LYS A 61 -6.97 -26.88 6.90
CA LYS A 61 -6.34 -26.26 8.07
C LYS A 61 -5.24 -25.28 7.67
N ILE A 62 -5.08 -24.26 8.50
CA ILE A 62 -3.90 -23.38 8.52
C ILE A 62 -3.16 -23.64 9.82
N GLY A 63 -1.99 -24.29 9.72
CA GLY A 63 -1.27 -24.80 10.88
C GLY A 63 -2.13 -25.80 11.66
N LYS A 64 -2.53 -25.43 12.88
CA LYS A 64 -3.34 -26.29 13.78
C LYS A 64 -4.84 -25.94 13.77
N LEU A 65 -5.23 -24.84 13.14
CA LEU A 65 -6.61 -24.33 13.17
C LEU A 65 -7.37 -24.77 11.92
N SER A 66 -8.62 -25.20 12.11
CA SER A 66 -9.54 -25.43 10.99
C SER A 66 -10.01 -24.09 10.41
N ILE A 67 -10.32 -24.07 9.11
CA ILE A 67 -10.91 -22.89 8.44
C ILE A 67 -12.15 -22.42 9.21
N ASP A 68 -13.03 -23.34 9.58
CA ASP A 68 -14.25 -23.06 10.34
C ASP A 68 -13.98 -22.36 11.69
N ALA A 69 -12.93 -22.78 12.43
CA ALA A 69 -12.54 -22.10 13.66
C ALA A 69 -12.04 -20.67 13.39
N ILE A 70 -11.23 -20.48 12.35
CA ILE A 70 -10.73 -19.16 11.94
C ILE A 70 -11.90 -18.26 11.54
N MET A 71 -12.84 -18.76 10.74
CA MET A 71 -14.01 -18.03 10.28
C MET A 71 -14.94 -17.62 11.42
N ARG A 72 -15.14 -18.49 12.43
CA ARG A 72 -15.89 -18.12 13.64
C ARG A 72 -15.23 -16.98 14.42
N MET A 73 -13.91 -17.04 14.60
CA MET A 73 -13.17 -15.97 15.27
C MET A 73 -13.19 -14.66 14.46
N ALA A 74 -13.03 -14.75 13.14
CA ALA A 74 -13.11 -13.61 12.25
C ALA A 74 -14.46 -12.90 12.34
N ARG A 75 -15.55 -13.68 12.26
CA ARG A 75 -16.91 -13.18 12.39
C ARG A 75 -17.15 -12.54 13.75
N LEU A 76 -16.70 -13.19 14.84
CA LEU A 76 -16.78 -12.62 16.18
C LEU A 76 -16.12 -11.24 16.22
N ILE A 77 -14.87 -11.11 15.76
CA ILE A 77 -14.13 -9.84 15.79
C ILE A 77 -14.85 -8.74 15.00
N LEU A 78 -15.34 -9.06 13.80
CA LEU A 78 -16.02 -8.09 12.93
C LEU A 78 -17.41 -7.71 13.46
N ASP A 79 -18.14 -8.64 14.06
CA ASP A 79 -19.48 -8.39 14.63
C ASP A 79 -19.41 -7.64 15.97
N THR A 80 -18.30 -7.78 16.70
CA THR A 80 -18.07 -7.10 18.00
C THR A 80 -17.30 -5.79 17.88
N ASN A 81 -17.34 -5.14 16.73
CA ASN A 81 -16.69 -3.84 16.54
C ASN A 81 -17.54 -2.69 17.14
N TYR A 82 -17.40 -2.50 18.45
CA TYR A 82 -18.08 -1.47 19.22
C TYR A 82 -17.11 -0.39 19.70
N PHE A 83 -17.55 0.86 19.69
CA PHE A 83 -16.81 1.99 20.28
C PHE A 83 -17.74 2.89 21.08
N ALA A 84 -17.17 3.59 22.07
CA ALA A 84 -17.88 4.57 22.87
C ALA A 84 -17.48 5.99 22.44
N TYR A 85 -18.48 6.84 22.22
CA TYR A 85 -18.28 8.26 21.94
C TYR A 85 -19.43 9.04 22.58
N ASP A 86 -19.13 10.15 23.24
CA ASP A 86 -20.14 11.01 23.90
C ASP A 86 -21.13 10.22 24.80
N ASN A 87 -20.58 9.36 25.67
CA ASN A 87 -21.34 8.47 26.56
C ASN A 87 -22.36 7.54 25.86
N LYS A 88 -22.22 7.32 24.56
CA LYS A 88 -23.04 6.39 23.77
C LYS A 88 -22.18 5.30 23.16
N TYR A 89 -22.77 4.12 23.01
CA TYR A 89 -22.15 2.98 22.36
C TYR A 89 -22.63 2.88 20.91
N TYR A 90 -21.68 2.72 20.00
CA TYR A 90 -21.92 2.57 18.57
C TYR A 90 -21.34 1.24 18.10
N ARG A 91 -22.04 0.60 17.16
CA ARG A 91 -21.53 -0.56 16.44
C ARG A 91 -21.17 -0.15 15.03
N GLN A 92 -19.93 -0.41 14.63
CA GLN A 92 -19.50 -0.22 13.25
C GLN A 92 -19.94 -1.42 12.42
N PHE A 93 -20.88 -1.19 11.50
CA PHE A 93 -21.45 -2.22 10.62
C PHE A 93 -20.73 -2.33 9.25
N ARG A 94 -19.83 -1.40 8.95
CA ARG A 94 -19.02 -1.38 7.73
C ARG A 94 -17.57 -1.04 8.09
N GLY A 95 -16.64 -1.78 7.51
CA GLY A 95 -15.23 -1.70 7.85
C GLY A 95 -14.92 -2.27 9.22
N GLY A 96 -13.64 -2.20 9.59
CA GLY A 96 -13.18 -2.50 10.94
C GLY A 96 -12.64 -1.28 11.66
N ALA A 97 -12.35 -1.44 12.95
CA ALA A 97 -11.69 -0.41 13.74
C ALA A 97 -10.29 -0.15 13.16
N MET A 98 -9.99 1.12 12.90
CA MET A 98 -8.61 1.52 12.57
C MET A 98 -7.70 1.15 13.74
N GLY A 99 -6.54 0.55 13.43
CA GLY A 99 -5.60 0.04 14.44
C GLY A 99 -5.88 -1.39 14.92
N SER A 100 -6.99 -2.01 14.49
CA SER A 100 -7.17 -3.45 14.67
C SER A 100 -6.24 -4.23 13.75
N ALA A 101 -5.35 -5.02 14.33
CA ALA A 101 -4.44 -5.89 13.58
C ALA A 101 -5.20 -6.85 12.66
N PHE A 102 -6.36 -7.36 13.10
CA PHE A 102 -7.17 -8.26 12.30
C PHE A 102 -7.83 -7.55 11.11
N THR A 103 -8.34 -6.33 11.32
CA THR A 103 -8.90 -5.51 10.23
C THR A 103 -7.88 -5.25 9.14
N GLN A 104 -6.62 -4.99 9.51
CA GLN A 104 -5.54 -4.81 8.55
C GLN A 104 -5.30 -6.07 7.71
N VAL A 105 -5.29 -7.26 8.34
CA VAL A 105 -5.11 -8.54 7.65
C VAL A 105 -6.25 -8.78 6.65
N VAL A 106 -7.49 -8.61 7.08
CA VAL A 106 -8.66 -8.84 6.23
C VAL A 106 -8.72 -7.85 5.08
N ALA A 107 -8.39 -6.58 5.31
CA ALA A 107 -8.31 -5.58 4.25
C ALA A 107 -7.25 -5.92 3.21
N ASN A 108 -6.09 -6.41 3.64
CA ASN A 108 -5.05 -6.88 2.73
C ASN A 108 -5.49 -8.07 1.89
N ILE A 109 -6.24 -9.01 2.47
CA ILE A 109 -6.80 -10.17 1.73
C ILE A 109 -7.88 -9.70 0.73
N TYR A 110 -8.73 -8.77 1.13
CA TYR A 110 -9.75 -8.19 0.26
C TYR A 110 -9.10 -7.48 -0.94
N MET A 111 -8.09 -6.64 -0.69
CA MET A 111 -7.31 -5.98 -1.73
C MET A 111 -6.57 -6.97 -2.61
N HIS A 112 -6.06 -8.07 -2.04
CA HIS A 112 -5.36 -9.10 -2.81
C HIS A 112 -6.24 -9.67 -3.93
N GLU A 113 -7.53 -9.88 -3.72
CA GLU A 113 -8.42 -10.34 -4.78
C GLU A 113 -8.74 -9.23 -5.79
N TRP A 114 -8.94 -7.99 -5.33
CA TRP A 114 -9.24 -6.86 -6.19
C TRP A 114 -8.08 -6.51 -7.14
N GLU A 115 -6.83 -6.55 -6.65
CA GLU A 115 -5.64 -6.12 -7.38
C GLU A 115 -5.15 -7.09 -8.48
N GLN A 116 -5.68 -8.32 -8.54
CA GLN A 116 -5.17 -9.36 -9.44
C GLN A 116 -5.13 -8.96 -10.92
N ASP A 117 -6.17 -8.27 -11.40
CA ASP A 117 -6.25 -7.88 -12.81
C ASP A 117 -5.17 -6.84 -13.16
N LEU A 118 -4.90 -5.89 -12.25
CA LEU A 118 -3.84 -4.89 -12.42
C LEU A 118 -2.45 -5.54 -12.35
N ILE A 119 -2.25 -6.52 -11.46
CA ILE A 119 -1.00 -7.29 -11.38
C ILE A 119 -0.75 -8.04 -12.68
N GLN A 120 -1.75 -8.76 -13.18
CA GLN A 120 -1.63 -9.52 -14.43
C GLN A 120 -1.40 -8.61 -15.63
N TYR A 121 -2.10 -7.47 -15.68
CA TYR A 121 -1.95 -6.48 -16.73
C TYR A 121 -0.54 -5.85 -16.76
N GLN A 122 0.04 -5.57 -15.59
CA GLN A 122 1.42 -5.07 -15.51
C GLN A 122 2.43 -6.16 -15.86
N ALA A 123 2.24 -7.39 -15.36
CA ALA A 123 3.14 -8.50 -15.63
C ALA A 123 3.22 -8.85 -17.13
N ALA A 124 2.14 -8.63 -17.90
CA ALA A 124 2.11 -8.87 -19.34
C ALA A 124 3.08 -8.00 -20.15
N ASP A 125 3.51 -6.85 -19.61
CA ASP A 125 4.45 -5.91 -20.26
C ASP A 125 5.70 -5.67 -19.40
N ASN A 126 6.03 -6.65 -18.54
CA ASN A 126 7.11 -6.57 -17.56
C ASN A 126 7.03 -5.38 -16.59
N GLY A 127 5.91 -4.67 -16.52
CA GLY A 127 5.73 -3.50 -15.69
C GLY A 127 5.79 -3.82 -14.20
N ILE A 128 6.03 -2.77 -13.41
CA ILE A 128 6.05 -2.88 -11.95
C ILE A 128 4.64 -2.71 -11.42
N TYR A 129 4.25 -3.56 -10.49
CA TYR A 129 3.12 -3.35 -9.59
C TYR A 129 3.58 -3.63 -8.16
N GLY A 130 3.23 -2.75 -7.24
CA GLY A 130 3.26 -3.10 -5.83
C GLY A 130 2.41 -2.17 -4.98
N ARG A 131 2.04 -2.68 -3.81
CA ARG A 131 1.21 -1.97 -2.85
C ARG A 131 1.91 -1.85 -1.51
N TYR A 132 1.86 -0.65 -0.94
CA TYR A 132 2.18 -0.37 0.45
C TYR A 132 0.89 0.03 1.16
N ILE A 133 0.29 -0.90 1.90
CA ILE A 133 -0.99 -0.68 2.60
C ILE A 133 -2.12 -0.24 1.65
N ASP A 134 -2.45 1.04 1.61
CA ASP A 134 -3.49 1.70 0.82
C ASP A 134 -2.92 2.44 -0.41
N ASP A 135 -1.61 2.66 -0.44
CA ASP A 135 -0.89 3.25 -1.56
C ASP A 135 -0.41 2.17 -2.54
N ILE A 136 -0.79 2.28 -3.81
CA ILE A 136 -0.33 1.40 -4.89
C ILE A 136 0.58 2.20 -5.82
N PHE A 137 1.66 1.58 -6.27
CA PHE A 137 2.56 2.13 -7.26
C PHE A 137 2.72 1.17 -8.44
N MET A 138 2.68 1.74 -9.64
CA MET A 138 2.97 1.04 -10.88
C MET A 138 3.95 1.83 -11.74
N ALA A 139 4.80 1.11 -12.48
CA ALA A 139 5.66 1.69 -13.50
C ALA A 139 5.46 0.93 -14.81
N THR A 140 5.15 1.66 -15.88
CA THR A 140 4.72 1.07 -17.15
C THR A 140 5.10 1.95 -18.33
N HIS A 141 5.41 1.35 -19.47
CA HIS A 141 5.63 2.05 -20.73
C HIS A 141 4.51 1.81 -21.75
N GLN A 142 3.40 1.22 -21.29
CA GLN A 142 2.24 0.90 -22.12
C GLN A 142 1.52 2.15 -22.64
N ASN A 143 0.64 1.92 -23.61
CA ASN A 143 -0.21 2.97 -24.17
C ASN A 143 -1.12 3.60 -23.10
N MET A 144 -1.14 4.93 -23.06
CA MET A 144 -1.90 5.66 -22.05
C MET A 144 -3.41 5.44 -22.07
N VAL A 145 -3.98 5.19 -23.25
CA VAL A 145 -5.41 4.90 -23.40
C VAL A 145 -5.73 3.55 -22.78
N ALA A 146 -4.88 2.55 -23.03
CA ALA A 146 -5.06 1.21 -22.48
C ALA A 146 -4.98 1.21 -20.93
N ILE A 147 -3.97 1.88 -20.37
CA ILE A 147 -3.83 2.04 -18.92
C ILE A 147 -5.07 2.69 -18.31
N LYS A 148 -5.57 3.79 -18.90
CA LYS A 148 -6.75 4.49 -18.38
C LYS A 148 -8.01 3.62 -18.43
N ILE A 149 -8.15 2.77 -19.44
CA ILE A 149 -9.26 1.82 -19.53
C ILE A 149 -9.16 0.80 -18.39
N GLU A 150 -7.99 0.22 -18.13
CA GLU A 150 -7.82 -0.74 -17.03
C GLU A 150 -8.00 -0.10 -15.65
N LEU A 151 -7.53 1.13 -15.45
CA LEU A 151 -7.79 1.89 -14.21
C LEU A 151 -9.28 2.20 -14.04
N GLY A 152 -10.00 2.50 -15.13
CA GLY A 152 -11.46 2.67 -15.11
C GLY A 152 -12.18 1.38 -14.71
N ARG A 153 -11.78 0.24 -15.27
CA ARG A 153 -12.31 -1.08 -14.87
C ARG A 153 -12.03 -1.37 -13.40
N ALA A 154 -10.82 -1.08 -12.91
CA ALA A 154 -10.46 -1.28 -11.51
C ALA A 154 -11.32 -0.42 -10.56
N ALA A 155 -11.62 0.82 -10.95
CA ALA A 155 -12.48 1.72 -10.18
C ALA A 155 -13.95 1.26 -10.15
N GLU A 156 -14.44 0.61 -11.21
CA GLU A 156 -15.83 0.12 -11.29
C GLU A 156 -15.99 -1.33 -10.78
N LYS A 157 -14.88 -2.06 -10.61
CA LYS A 157 -14.86 -3.48 -10.22
C LYS A 157 -15.55 -3.73 -8.88
N ASP A 158 -15.39 -2.82 -7.93
CA ASP A 158 -15.97 -2.95 -6.60
C ASP A 158 -16.41 -1.60 -6.05
N ILE A 159 -17.72 -1.46 -5.80
CA ILE A 159 -18.33 -0.25 -5.25
C ILE A 159 -17.77 0.15 -3.87
N ASN A 160 -17.13 -0.78 -3.16
CA ASN A 160 -16.53 -0.53 -1.85
C ASN A 160 -15.09 -0.02 -1.94
N ILE A 161 -14.46 -0.10 -3.11
CA ILE A 161 -13.09 0.36 -3.33
C ILE A 161 -13.15 1.60 -4.19
N LYS A 162 -12.84 2.74 -3.57
CA LYS A 162 -12.69 4.01 -4.29
C LYS A 162 -11.21 4.28 -4.47
N ILE A 163 -10.81 4.51 -5.72
CA ILE A 163 -9.42 4.83 -6.07
C ILE A 163 -9.32 6.24 -6.63
N ASN A 164 -8.26 6.94 -6.25
CA ASN A 164 -7.78 8.14 -6.93
C ASN A 164 -6.41 7.80 -7.51
N TYR A 165 -6.11 8.24 -8.73
CA TYR A 165 -4.82 7.97 -9.33
C TYR A 165 -4.21 9.19 -10.00
N GLN A 166 -2.88 9.25 -9.96
CA GLN A 166 -2.06 10.19 -10.70
C GLN A 166 -1.16 9.42 -11.65
N ILE A 167 -0.99 9.94 -12.87
CA ILE A 167 -0.09 9.37 -13.87
C ILE A 167 0.85 10.48 -14.33
N ASP A 168 2.15 10.29 -14.16
CA ASP A 168 3.15 11.25 -14.60
C ASP A 168 4.54 10.60 -14.79
N THR A 169 5.49 11.34 -15.35
CA THR A 169 6.92 11.02 -15.29
C THR A 169 7.56 11.46 -13.98
N CYS A 170 6.86 12.28 -13.19
CA CYS A 170 7.29 12.73 -11.86
C CYS A 170 6.17 12.48 -10.85
N VAL A 171 6.36 11.54 -9.92
CA VAL A 171 5.35 11.22 -8.90
C VAL A 171 5.98 11.10 -7.53
N ASP A 172 5.19 11.41 -6.51
CA ASP A 172 5.56 11.19 -5.12
C ASP A 172 4.96 9.87 -4.65
N PHE A 173 5.78 8.98 -4.09
CA PHE A 173 5.34 7.73 -3.50
C PHE A 173 6.06 7.50 -2.17
N LEU A 174 5.29 7.32 -1.09
CA LEU A 174 5.82 7.28 0.28
C LEU A 174 6.66 8.53 0.59
N ASP A 175 7.97 8.35 0.71
CA ASP A 175 8.95 9.39 1.01
C ASP A 175 9.96 9.65 -0.10
N VAL A 176 9.66 9.22 -1.32
CA VAL A 176 10.51 9.47 -2.49
C VAL A 176 9.70 10.11 -3.61
N THR A 177 10.28 11.12 -4.24
CA THR A 177 9.85 11.61 -5.56
C THR A 177 10.63 10.84 -6.61
N LEU A 178 9.90 10.21 -7.52
CA LEU A 178 10.43 9.40 -8.61
C LEU A 178 10.31 10.18 -9.91
N LEU A 179 11.41 10.35 -10.63
CA LEU A 179 11.48 11.09 -11.88
C LEU A 179 12.05 10.21 -12.99
N ASN A 180 11.38 10.23 -14.14
CA ASN A 180 11.91 9.72 -15.39
C ASN A 180 12.37 10.90 -16.26
N ILE A 181 13.69 11.08 -16.38
CA ILE A 181 14.30 12.11 -17.21
C ILE A 181 14.75 11.44 -18.51
N ASN A 182 13.87 11.36 -19.51
CA ASN A 182 14.17 10.81 -20.84
C ASN A 182 14.81 9.40 -20.80
N GLY A 183 14.37 8.52 -19.90
CA GLY A 183 14.88 7.15 -19.74
C GLY A 183 15.93 7.03 -18.63
N TYR A 184 16.24 8.11 -17.91
CA TYR A 184 17.08 8.07 -16.72
C TYR A 184 16.22 8.19 -15.46
N LEU A 185 16.28 7.17 -14.61
CA LEU A 185 15.63 7.18 -13.30
C LEU A 185 16.40 8.13 -12.37
N LYS A 186 15.70 9.10 -11.79
CA LYS A 186 16.20 9.97 -10.73
C LYS A 186 15.24 9.95 -9.55
N THR A 187 15.79 9.87 -8.35
CA THR A 187 15.06 9.81 -7.10
C THR A 187 15.47 10.99 -6.22
N THR A 188 14.51 11.63 -5.57
CA THR A 188 14.75 12.70 -4.58
C THR A 188 13.88 12.49 -3.34
N LEU A 189 14.31 13.05 -2.21
CA LEU A 189 13.53 12.96 -0.97
C LEU A 189 12.23 13.76 -1.08
N TYR A 190 11.10 13.11 -0.82
CA TYR A 190 9.81 13.77 -0.75
C TYR A 190 9.43 14.13 0.69
N HIS A 191 8.94 15.35 0.88
CA HIS A 191 8.35 15.81 2.13
C HIS A 191 6.95 16.36 1.85
N LYS A 192 5.95 15.81 2.55
CA LYS A 192 4.61 16.39 2.55
C LYS A 192 4.70 17.84 3.03
N THR A 193 4.02 18.75 2.34
CA THR A 193 4.01 20.19 2.69
C THR A 193 3.47 20.46 4.09
N THR A 194 2.65 19.54 4.62
CA THR A 194 2.09 19.58 5.98
C THR A 194 3.02 18.99 7.05
N ALA A 195 4.10 18.32 6.66
CA ALA A 195 5.06 17.77 7.61
C ALA A 195 5.96 18.91 8.12
N GLU A 196 5.75 19.34 9.36
CA GLU A 196 6.69 20.24 10.01
C GLU A 196 8.03 19.50 10.21
N PRO A 197 9.18 20.14 9.91
CA PRO A 197 10.49 19.58 10.20
C PRO A 197 10.73 19.62 11.71
N TYR A 198 10.07 18.70 12.43
CA TYR A 198 10.18 18.61 13.87
C TYR A 198 11.47 17.89 14.23
N ILE A 199 12.43 18.65 14.76
CA ILE A 199 13.61 18.09 15.42
C ILE A 199 13.34 18.08 16.92
N LEU A 200 13.63 16.93 17.54
CA LEU A 200 13.47 16.75 18.97
C LEU A 200 14.28 17.80 19.75
N PRO A 201 13.63 18.64 20.59
CA PRO A 201 14.34 19.66 21.37
C PRO A 201 15.39 19.02 22.27
N TYR A 202 16.62 19.54 22.26
CA TYR A 202 17.72 18.99 23.06
C TYR A 202 17.47 19.08 24.58
N THR A 203 16.55 19.94 25.01
CA THR A 203 16.13 20.11 26.40
C THR A 203 15.04 19.14 26.85
N SER A 204 14.49 18.34 25.94
CA SER A 204 13.49 17.34 26.29
C SER A 204 14.11 16.16 27.04
N ASP A 205 13.34 15.48 27.88
CA ASP A 205 13.80 14.36 28.73
C ASP A 205 13.91 13.04 27.95
N HIS A 206 14.57 13.09 26.78
CA HIS A 206 14.81 11.92 25.95
C HIS A 206 16.27 11.44 26.12
N PRO A 207 16.53 10.14 25.92
CA PRO A 207 17.89 9.62 25.99
C PRO A 207 18.82 10.31 24.97
N ARG A 208 20.08 10.55 25.36
CA ARG A 208 21.09 11.21 24.49
C ARG A 208 21.28 10.54 23.13
N HIS A 209 21.09 9.23 23.03
CA HIS A 209 21.20 8.52 21.76
C HIS A 209 20.07 8.90 20.79
N ALA A 210 18.86 9.23 21.27
CA ALA A 210 17.75 9.66 20.41
C ALA A 210 18.07 11.02 19.75
N HIS A 211 18.59 11.98 20.50
CA HIS A 211 19.01 13.28 19.95
C HIS A 211 20.07 13.16 18.85
N ARG A 212 20.99 12.20 18.97
CA ARG A 212 22.02 11.96 17.95
C ARG A 212 21.47 11.19 16.76
N ASN A 213 20.62 10.20 17.01
CA ASN A 213 20.13 9.29 15.98
C ASN A 213 19.07 9.93 15.09
N ILE A 214 18.25 10.86 15.58
CA ILE A 214 17.23 11.55 14.77
C ILE A 214 17.84 12.27 13.55
N PRO A 215 18.79 13.23 13.71
CA PRO A 215 19.42 13.90 12.57
C PRO A 215 20.25 12.93 11.73
N PHE A 216 20.95 11.98 12.37
CA PHE A 216 21.71 10.96 11.66
C PHE A 216 20.82 10.09 10.75
N ALA A 217 19.67 9.61 11.25
CA ALA A 217 18.74 8.79 10.48
C ALA A 217 18.07 9.59 9.37
N ALA A 218 17.75 10.87 9.60
CA ALA A 218 17.22 11.75 8.56
C ALA A 218 18.22 11.96 7.41
N LEU A 219 19.50 12.23 7.74
CA LEU A 219 20.57 12.35 6.74
C LEU A 219 20.85 11.02 6.03
N LEU A 220 20.91 9.91 6.78
CA LEU A 220 21.11 8.58 6.21
C LEU A 220 19.99 8.20 5.24
N ARG A 221 18.75 8.60 5.56
CA ARG A 221 17.59 8.43 4.69
C ARG A 221 17.73 9.26 3.42
N ALA A 222 18.09 10.54 3.52
CA ALA A 222 18.35 11.38 2.35
C ALA A 222 19.45 10.77 1.46
N ALA A 223 20.55 10.31 2.06
CA ALA A 223 21.67 9.71 1.35
C ALA A 223 21.34 8.37 0.68
N ARG A 224 20.30 7.65 1.15
CA ARG A 224 19.86 6.38 0.57
C ARG A 224 18.80 6.55 -0.51
N LEU A 225 17.96 7.58 -0.40
CA LEU A 225 16.83 7.78 -1.29
C LEU A 225 17.15 8.69 -2.47
N CYS A 226 18.09 9.63 -2.32
CA CYS A 226 18.45 10.57 -3.39
C CYS A 226 19.49 9.96 -4.33
N SER A 227 19.30 10.12 -5.64
CA SER A 227 20.32 9.75 -6.64
C SER A 227 21.53 10.69 -6.61
N ASP A 228 21.29 11.97 -6.27
CA ASP A 228 22.31 13.00 -6.09
C ASP A 228 22.15 13.59 -4.67
N VAL A 229 23.24 13.61 -3.89
CA VAL A 229 23.31 14.24 -2.56
C VAL A 229 24.15 15.51 -2.63
#